data_AF-A0A067EPK3-F1
#
_entry.id   AF-A0A067EPK3-F1
#
_cell.length_a   1.000
_cell.length_b   1.000
_cell.length_c   1.000
_cell.angle_alpha   90.00
_cell.angle_beta   90.00
_cell.angle_gamma   90.00
#
_symmetry.space_group_name_H-M   'P 1'
#
loop_
_entity.id
_entity.type
_entity.pdbx_description
1 polymer ?
#
loop_
_entity_poly.entity_id
_entity_poly.type
_entity_poly.pdbx_seq_one_letter_code
_entity_poly.pdbx_strand_id
1 'polypeptide(L)'
;GIDGLSSTEFIQVLELNFLFTLDTVIAILQTAFTSKKDFGKEERELLWAHAQRTLHGLQPPDTSMFSVRSSYGELSWMAEEARRRAEIARLRELHTLKGHVESLIRLKGLDIDAIQQSYSV
;
A
#
# COMPACT_ATOMS: atom_id res chain seq x y z
N GLY A 1 44.75 -9.27 -53.54
CA GLY A 1 45.05 -7.85 -53.42
C GLY A 1 43.89 -7.24 -52.69
N ILE A 2 44.14 -6.55 -51.58
CA ILE A 2 43.09 -5.81 -50.89
C ILE A 2 43.01 -4.50 -51.66
N ASP A 3 42.02 -4.40 -52.55
CA ASP A 3 41.84 -3.22 -53.38
C ASP A 3 41.56 -2.04 -52.45
N GLY A 4 42.41 -1.02 -52.53
CA GLY A 4 42.33 0.17 -51.69
C GLY A 4 40.99 0.86 -51.90
N LEU A 5 40.32 1.18 -50.79
CA LEU A 5 39.10 1.99 -50.79
C LEU A 5 39.28 3.19 -51.72
N SER A 6 38.34 3.37 -52.63
CA SER A 6 38.35 4.53 -53.51
C SER A 6 38.32 5.82 -52.66
N SER A 7 38.94 6.89 -53.13
CA SER A 7 38.96 8.17 -52.37
C SER A 7 37.55 8.64 -51.98
N THR A 8 36.54 8.30 -52.79
CA THR A 8 35.13 8.55 -52.52
C THR A 8 34.58 7.72 -51.37
N GLU A 9 34.92 6.43 -51.27
CA GLU A 9 34.53 5.58 -50.14
C GLU A 9 35.24 6.00 -48.86
N PHE A 10 36.51 6.42 -48.94
CA PHE A 10 37.23 6.93 -47.79
C PHE A 10 36.60 8.21 -47.22
N ILE A 11 36.16 9.12 -48.10
CA ILE A 11 35.42 10.34 -47.71
C ILE A 11 34.08 9.98 -47.08
N GLN A 12 33.31 9.04 -47.65
CA GLN A 12 32.04 8.60 -47.08
C GLN A 12 32.20 7.96 -45.69
N VAL A 13 33.23 7.15 -45.50
CA VAL A 13 33.55 6.54 -44.19
C VAL A 13 33.92 7.59 -43.15
N LEU A 14 34.66 8.63 -43.55
CA LEU A 14 34.99 9.75 -42.66
C LEU A 14 33.75 10.56 -42.27
N GLU A 15 32.85 10.86 -43.22
CA GLU A 15 31.61 11.58 -42.93
C GLU A 15 30.68 10.76 -42.03
N LEU A 16 30.55 9.46 -42.25
CA LEU A 16 29.77 8.55 -41.40
C LEU A 16 30.31 8.50 -39.97
N ASN A 17 31.63 8.41 -39.79
CA ASN A 17 32.25 8.42 -38.47
C ASN A 17 32.07 9.78 -37.77
N PHE A 18 32.13 10.89 -38.52
CA PHE A 18 31.89 12.22 -37.97
C PHE A 18 30.44 12.40 -37.49
N LEU A 19 29.48 11.95 -38.28
CA LEU A 19 28.06 11.98 -37.88
C LEU A 19 27.79 11.08 -36.67
N PHE A 20 28.35 9.86 -36.64
CA PHE A 20 28.20 8.95 -35.50
C PHE A 20 28.83 9.51 -34.20
N THR A 21 30.00 10.14 -34.32
CA THR A 21 30.66 10.78 -33.17
C THR A 21 29.88 12.02 -32.71
N LEU A 22 29.29 12.80 -33.61
CA LEU A 22 28.41 13.90 -33.24
C LEU A 22 27.14 13.42 -32.54
N ASP A 23 26.46 12.41 -33.07
CA ASP A 23 25.24 11.85 -32.45
C ASP A 23 25.51 11.31 -31.05
N THR A 24 26.61 10.59 -30.87
CA THR A 24 27.02 10.07 -29.56
C THR A 24 27.36 11.20 -28.57
N VAL A 25 28.09 12.24 -29.01
CA VAL A 25 28.38 13.42 -28.17
C VAL A 25 27.10 14.17 -27.81
N ILE A 26 26.18 14.37 -28.75
CA ILE A 26 24.89 15.04 -28.51
C ILE A 26 24.04 14.23 -27.53
N ALA A 27 23.96 12.90 -27.68
CA ALA A 27 23.21 12.04 -26.76
C ALA A 27 23.79 12.06 -25.34
N ILE A 28 25.13 12.07 -25.20
CA ILE A 28 25.81 12.16 -23.90
C ILE A 28 25.54 13.53 -23.25
N LEU A 29 25.63 14.62 -24.01
CA LEU A 29 25.33 15.97 -23.51
C LEU A 29 23.86 16.10 -23.08
N GLN A 30 22.92 15.60 -23.89
CA GLN A 30 21.51 15.58 -23.53
C GLN A 30 21.29 14.82 -22.22
N THR A 31 21.92 13.66 -22.05
CA THR A 31 21.79 12.84 -20.83
C THR A 31 22.47 13.50 -19.62
N ALA A 32 23.62 14.14 -19.79
CA ALA A 32 24.38 14.78 -18.72
C ALA A 32 23.75 16.09 -18.21
N PHE A 33 23.02 16.81 -19.07
CA PHE A 33 22.39 18.10 -18.73
C PHE A 33 20.90 18.03 -18.40
N THR A 34 20.29 16.83 -18.31
CA THR A 34 18.90 16.77 -17.81
C THR A 34 18.88 17.10 -16.32
N SER A 35 18.12 18.14 -15.94
CA SER A 35 17.78 18.44 -14.54
C SER A 35 16.62 17.57 -14.03
N LYS A 36 16.26 16.50 -14.76
CA LYS A 36 15.09 15.67 -14.48
C LYS A 36 15.37 14.81 -13.23
N LYS A 37 15.05 15.38 -12.08
CA LYS A 37 15.11 14.68 -10.79
C LYS A 37 13.83 13.86 -10.64
N ASP A 38 13.97 12.64 -10.12
CA ASP A 38 12.87 11.74 -9.74
C ASP A 38 12.12 11.02 -10.89
N PHE A 39 12.84 10.42 -11.85
CA PHE A 39 12.31 9.53 -12.89
C PHE A 39 11.36 8.45 -12.33
N GLY A 40 10.05 8.74 -12.34
CA GLY A 40 9.00 7.82 -11.90
C GLY A 40 9.19 7.32 -10.47
N LYS A 41 9.87 8.09 -9.61
CA LYS A 41 10.16 7.68 -8.23
C LYS A 41 8.87 7.47 -7.45
N GLU A 42 7.93 8.40 -7.57
CA GLU A 42 6.61 8.31 -6.94
C GLU A 42 5.80 7.11 -7.47
N GLU A 43 5.77 6.88 -8.79
CA GLU A 43 5.10 5.71 -9.38
C GLU A 43 5.73 4.39 -8.88
N ARG A 44 7.05 4.35 -8.75
CA ARG A 44 7.78 3.18 -8.24
C ARG A 44 7.55 2.96 -6.75
N GLU A 45 7.49 4.02 -5.95
CA GLU A 45 7.16 3.98 -4.52
C GLU A 45 5.70 3.55 -4.30
N LEU A 46 4.77 4.04 -5.11
CA LEU A 46 3.37 3.61 -5.11
C LEU A 46 3.24 2.12 -5.48
N LEU A 47 3.93 1.66 -6.51
CA LEU A 47 3.96 0.25 -6.89
C LEU A 47 4.62 -0.63 -5.82
N TRP A 48 5.70 -0.16 -5.18
CA TRP A 48 6.35 -0.88 -4.08
C TRP A 48 5.43 -0.98 -2.86
N ALA A 49 4.77 0.11 -2.47
CA ALA A 49 3.77 0.09 -1.40
C ALA A 49 2.58 -0.83 -1.73
N HIS A 50 2.10 -0.83 -2.98
CA HIS A 50 1.04 -1.71 -3.43
C HIS A 50 1.45 -3.20 -3.37
N ALA A 51 2.64 -3.53 -3.90
CA ALA A 51 3.17 -4.89 -3.88
C ALA A 51 3.46 -5.40 -2.46
N GLN A 52 3.99 -4.54 -1.57
CA GLN A 52 4.14 -4.86 -0.14
C GLN A 52 2.79 -5.15 0.52
N ARG A 53 1.76 -4.35 0.22
CA ARG A 53 0.39 -4.57 0.73
C ARG A 53 -0.16 -5.94 0.30
N THR A 54 0.07 -6.31 -0.96
CA THR A 54 -0.34 -7.61 -1.52
C THR A 54 0.45 -8.79 -0.91
N LEU A 55 1.75 -8.61 -0.66
CA LEU A 55 2.61 -9.66 -0.07
C LEU A 55 2.24 -9.98 1.38
N HIS A 56 1.72 -8.98 2.11
CA HIS A 56 1.21 -9.16 3.48
C HIS A 56 -0.23 -9.68 3.57
N GLY A 57 -0.85 -10.09 2.46
CA GLY A 57 -2.21 -10.67 2.45
C GLY A 57 -3.32 -9.69 2.83
N LEU A 58 -3.03 -8.39 2.88
CA LEU A 58 -4.02 -7.35 3.09
C LEU A 58 -4.59 -6.94 1.73
N GLN A 59 -5.73 -7.53 1.39
CA GLN A 59 -6.51 -7.14 0.22
C GLN A 59 -6.79 -5.62 0.29
N PRO A 60 -6.51 -4.85 -0.79
CA PRO A 60 -6.96 -3.47 -0.83
C PRO A 60 -8.49 -3.47 -0.68
N PRO A 61 -9.08 -2.59 0.14
CA PRO A 61 -10.53 -2.43 0.13
C PRO A 61 -10.90 -2.03 -1.29
N ASP A 62 -11.68 -2.87 -1.96
CA ASP A 62 -12.11 -2.58 -3.31
C ASP A 62 -12.76 -1.19 -3.28
N THR A 63 -12.31 -0.26 -4.11
CA THR A 63 -12.92 1.08 -4.20
C THR A 63 -14.36 1.02 -4.75
N SER A 64 -14.83 -0.19 -5.12
CA SER A 64 -16.23 -0.52 -5.38
C SER A 64 -17.04 -0.90 -4.13
N MET A 65 -16.43 -0.98 -2.93
CA MET A 65 -17.14 -1.17 -1.65
C MET A 65 -18.04 0.02 -1.28
N PHE A 66 -17.89 1.16 -1.97
CA PHE A 66 -18.85 2.26 -1.94
C PHE A 66 -20.04 2.05 -2.90
N SER A 67 -20.22 0.85 -3.43
CA SER A 67 -21.45 0.44 -4.08
C SER A 67 -22.51 0.21 -3.00
N VAL A 68 -23.38 1.20 -2.85
CA VAL A 68 -24.52 1.34 -1.91
C VAL A 68 -25.36 0.05 -1.74
N ARG A 69 -25.24 -0.93 -2.64
CA ARG A 69 -25.94 -2.22 -2.58
C ARG A 69 -25.25 -3.31 -1.74
N SER A 70 -23.92 -3.27 -1.55
CA SER A 70 -23.18 -4.16 -0.61
C SER A 70 -23.28 -3.65 0.83
N SER A 71 -23.34 -2.32 0.99
CA SER A 71 -23.39 -1.64 2.29
C SER A 71 -24.54 -2.13 3.17
N TYR A 72 -25.74 -2.39 2.64
CA TYR A 72 -26.85 -2.89 3.45
C TYR A 72 -26.60 -4.29 4.04
N GLY A 73 -25.91 -5.18 3.32
CA GLY A 73 -25.57 -6.51 3.81
C GLY A 73 -24.47 -6.46 4.89
N GLU A 74 -23.45 -5.65 4.66
CA GLU A 74 -22.36 -5.43 5.62
C GLU A 74 -22.83 -4.70 6.88
N LEU A 75 -23.65 -3.65 6.74
CA LEU A 75 -24.29 -2.96 7.87
C LEU A 75 -25.23 -3.90 8.65
N SER A 76 -25.97 -4.76 7.94
CA SER A 76 -26.80 -5.80 8.56
C SER A 76 -25.95 -6.81 9.35
N TRP A 77 -24.84 -7.28 8.78
CA TRP A 77 -23.91 -8.18 9.46
C TRP A 77 -23.25 -7.52 10.68
N MET A 78 -22.83 -6.25 10.56
CA MET A 78 -22.27 -5.47 11.67
C MET A 78 -23.29 -5.29 12.80
N ALA A 79 -24.56 -5.02 12.45
CA ALA A 79 -25.64 -4.90 13.42
C ALA A 79 -25.92 -6.25 14.12
N GLU A 80 -25.90 -7.37 13.38
CA GLU A 80 -26.07 -8.72 13.92
C GLU A 80 -24.92 -9.10 14.88
N GLU A 81 -23.67 -8.79 14.49
CA GLU A 81 -22.48 -8.99 15.31
C GLU A 81 -22.53 -8.14 16.58
N ALA A 82 -22.88 -6.86 16.45
CA ALA A 82 -23.03 -5.94 17.58
C ALA A 82 -24.11 -6.44 18.56
N ARG A 83 -25.25 -6.92 18.05
CA ARG A 83 -26.32 -7.53 18.86
C ARG A 83 -25.82 -8.76 19.60
N ARG A 84 -25.09 -9.66 18.92
CA ARG A 84 -24.53 -10.86 19.55
C ARG A 84 -23.55 -10.51 20.67
N ARG A 85 -22.66 -9.54 20.44
CA ARG A 85 -21.71 -9.05 21.45
C ARG A 85 -22.42 -8.39 22.64
N ALA A 86 -23.46 -7.60 22.38
CA ALA A 86 -24.25 -6.99 23.44
C ALA A 86 -24.95 -8.04 24.30
N GLU A 87 -25.50 -9.10 23.71
CA GLU A 87 -26.14 -10.18 24.48
C GLU A 87 -25.12 -10.97 25.30
N ILE A 88 -23.93 -11.27 24.76
CA ILE A 88 -22.85 -11.90 25.53
C ILE A 88 -22.45 -11.04 26.73
N ALA A 89 -22.31 -9.72 26.54
CA ALA A 89 -22.01 -8.80 27.63
C ALA A 89 -23.14 -8.77 28.67
N ARG A 90 -24.41 -8.70 28.24
CA ARG A 90 -25.59 -8.75 29.12
C ARG A 90 -25.62 -10.03 29.96
N LEU A 91 -25.37 -11.18 29.33
CA LEU A 91 -25.31 -12.48 30.02
C LEU A 91 -24.14 -12.53 31.01
N ARG A 92 -22.97 -11.99 30.65
CA ARG A 92 -21.82 -11.88 31.56
C ARG A 92 -22.15 -11.03 32.78
N GLU A 93 -22.78 -9.87 32.58
CA GLU A 93 -23.20 -8.99 33.67
C GLU A 93 -24.25 -9.63 34.58
N LEU A 94 -25.13 -10.48 34.01
CA LEU A 94 -26.20 -11.15 34.76
C LEU A 94 -25.72 -12.40 35.52
N HIS A 95 -24.87 -13.22 34.90
CA HIS A 95 -24.53 -14.56 35.39
C HIS A 95 -23.15 -14.68 36.05
N THR A 96 -22.33 -13.62 36.00
CA THR A 96 -21.02 -13.63 36.66
C THR A 96 -20.92 -12.49 37.65
N LEU A 97 -20.41 -12.78 38.85
CA LEU A 97 -20.17 -11.77 39.89
C LEU A 97 -19.23 -10.66 39.36
N LYS A 98 -18.19 -11.06 38.62
CA LYS A 98 -17.26 -10.13 37.96
C LYS A 98 -17.98 -9.16 37.02
N GLY A 99 -18.81 -9.66 36.12
CA GLY A 99 -19.58 -8.82 35.21
C GLY A 99 -20.55 -7.89 35.95
N HIS A 100 -21.21 -8.40 36.98
CA HIS A 100 -22.11 -7.59 37.80
C HIS A 100 -21.37 -6.43 38.49
N VAL A 101 -20.22 -6.72 39.11
CA VAL A 101 -19.38 -5.72 39.80
C VAL A 101 -18.82 -4.70 38.81
N GLU A 102 -18.27 -5.15 37.67
CA GLU A 102 -17.76 -4.26 36.60
C GLU A 102 -18.87 -3.31 36.08
N SER A 103 -20.10 -3.81 35.90
CA SER A 103 -21.25 -3.01 35.44
C SER A 103 -21.68 -1.98 36.49
N LEU A 104 -21.74 -2.35 37.77
CA LEU A 104 -22.07 -1.41 38.86
C LEU A 104 -21.02 -0.30 39.00
N ILE A 105 -19.73 -0.63 38.90
CA ILE A 105 -18.62 0.34 38.96
C ILE A 105 -18.78 1.36 37.83
N ARG A 106 -19.04 0.89 36.60
CA ARG A 106 -19.33 1.74 35.44
C ARG A 106 -20.55 2.64 35.66
N LEU A 107 -21.66 2.09 36.17
CA LEU A 107 -22.89 2.84 36.46
C LEU A 107 -22.69 3.91 37.54
N LYS A 108 -21.77 3.67 38.48
CA LYS A 108 -21.44 4.62 39.55
C LYS A 108 -20.33 5.60 39.18
N GLY A 109 -19.74 5.50 37.98
CA GLY A 109 -18.67 6.38 37.53
C GLY A 109 -17.42 6.30 38.43
N LEU A 110 -17.19 5.15 39.07
CA LEU A 110 -16.03 4.93 39.91
C LEU A 110 -14.85 4.54 39.02
N ASP A 111 -13.78 5.33 39.06
CA ASP A 111 -12.53 5.03 38.34
C ASP A 111 -11.74 3.99 39.12
N ILE A 112 -11.93 2.73 38.76
CA ILE A 112 -11.19 1.60 39.33
C ILE A 112 -10.54 0.91 38.14
N ASP A 113 -9.28 1.27 37.87
CA ASP A 113 -8.45 0.62 36.87
C ASP A 113 -8.66 -0.89 36.93
N ALA A 114 -9.08 -1.44 35.79
CA ALA A 114 -9.56 -2.80 35.58
C ALA A 114 -8.96 -3.79 36.59
N ILE A 115 -9.73 -4.09 37.65
CA ILE A 115 -9.32 -4.99 38.74
C ILE A 115 -8.79 -6.27 38.07
N GLN A 116 -7.49 -6.52 38.22
CA GLN A 116 -6.81 -7.65 37.61
C GLN A 116 -7.36 -8.94 38.24
N GLN A 117 -8.28 -9.61 37.54
CA GLN A 117 -8.89 -10.85 38.03
C GLN A 117 -8.56 -11.99 37.06
N SER A 118 -7.70 -12.90 37.54
CA SER A 118 -7.38 -14.18 36.90
C SER A 118 -8.56 -15.14 37.01
N TYR A 119 -8.90 -15.80 35.90
CA TYR A 119 -9.79 -16.97 35.92
C TYR A 119 -8.96 -18.20 36.28
N SER A 120 -9.29 -18.87 37.37
CA SER A 120 -8.77 -20.21 37.70
C SER A 120 -9.79 -21.27 37.28
N VAL A 121 -9.27 -22.38 36.73
CA VAL A 121 -9.99 -23.56 36.24
C VAL A 121 -10.57 -24.38 37.38
#